data_AF-M4DXU8-F1
#
_entry.id   AF-M4DXU8-F1
#
_cell.length_a   1.000
_cell.length_b   1.000
_cell.length_c   1.000
_cell.angle_alpha   90.00
_cell.angle_beta   90.00
_cell.angle_gamma   90.00
#
_symmetry.space_group_name_H-M   'P 1'
#
loop_
_entity.id
_entity.type
_entity.pdbx_description
1 polymer ?
#
loop_
_entity_poly.entity_id
_entity_poly.type
_entity_poly.pdbx_seq_one_letter_code
_entity_poly.pdbx_strand_id
1 'polypeptide(L)'
;MSRGNYKNPCLNMHQPWALLLGHGIKRIEGRSWPAPVRGRLWIHAASKVPDEATIKAMEAFYQEIYTLDGITDIQFPQHYPVSRLIDIFTKD
;
A
#
# COMPACT_ATOMS: atom_id res chain seq x y z
N MET A 1 -1.63 -12.87 25.79
CA MET A 1 -0.98 -12.71 24.48
C MET A 1 0.08 -11.63 24.61
N SER A 2 1.35 -11.97 24.40
CA SER A 2 2.46 -11.01 24.44
C SER A 2 2.19 -9.91 23.41
N ARG A 3 2.00 -8.66 23.85
CA ARG A 3 2.08 -7.50 22.96
C ARG A 3 3.53 -7.44 22.51
N GLY A 4 3.83 -7.95 21.32
CA GLY A 4 5.14 -7.83 20.71
C GLY A 4 5.59 -6.37 20.78
N ASN A 5 6.79 -6.12 21.28
CA ASN A 5 7.32 -4.78 21.53
C ASN A 5 7.78 -4.14 20.21
N TYR A 6 6.86 -3.98 19.26
CA TYR A 6 7.15 -3.45 17.93
C TYR A 6 7.29 -1.93 18.04
N LYS A 7 8.52 -1.45 18.21
CA LYS A 7 8.83 -0.02 18.08
C LYS A 7 9.01 0.32 16.60
N ASN A 8 8.21 1.28 16.10
CA ASN A 8 8.25 1.74 14.70
C ASN A 8 8.22 0.60 13.67
N PRO A 9 7.19 -0.27 13.70
CA PRO A 9 7.08 -1.35 12.73
C PRO A 9 7.06 -0.82 11.30
N CYS A 10 7.61 -1.60 10.36
CA CYS A 10 7.64 -1.25 8.95
C CYS A 10 7.12 -2.41 8.11
N LEU A 11 6.25 -2.10 7.15
CA LEU A 11 5.68 -3.00 6.17
C LEU A 11 6.45 -2.88 4.87
N ASN A 12 7.09 -3.96 4.47
CA ASN A 12 7.65 -4.06 3.13
C ASN A 12 6.55 -4.48 2.15
N MET A 13 6.44 -3.77 1.03
CA MET A 13 5.41 -3.95 0.01
C MET A 13 5.98 -3.68 -1.39
N HIS A 14 5.62 -4.49 -2.38
CA HIS A 14 5.99 -4.23 -3.77
C HIS A 14 5.18 -3.09 -4.38
N GLN A 15 5.75 -2.39 -5.36
CA GLN A 15 4.97 -1.46 -6.18
C GLN A 15 4.08 -2.24 -7.16
N PRO A 16 2.93 -1.67 -7.57
CA PRO A 16 2.42 -0.33 -7.21
C PRO A 16 1.73 -0.25 -5.84
N TRP A 17 1.47 -1.40 -5.18
CA TRP A 17 0.66 -1.45 -3.96
C TRP A 17 1.20 -0.63 -2.79
N ALA A 18 2.53 -0.45 -2.69
CA ALA A 18 3.13 0.33 -1.61
C ALA A 18 2.65 1.80 -1.65
N LEU A 19 2.71 2.46 -2.81
CA LEU A 19 2.21 3.82 -2.94
C LEU A 19 0.70 3.89 -2.97
N LEU A 20 0.01 2.92 -3.57
CA LEU A 20 -1.45 2.89 -3.50
C LEU A 20 -1.95 2.81 -2.06
N LEU A 21 -1.22 2.12 -1.17
CA LEU A 21 -1.52 2.07 0.26
C LEU A 21 -1.23 3.40 0.96
N GLY A 22 -0.08 4.04 0.69
CA GLY A 22 0.27 5.36 1.24
C GLY A 22 -0.70 6.47 0.82
N HIS A 23 -1.11 6.47 -0.45
CA HIS A 23 -2.12 7.39 -1.00
C HIS A 23 -3.57 7.08 -0.55
N GLY A 24 -3.78 6.05 0.26
CA GLY A 24 -5.12 5.66 0.73
C GLY A 24 -6.02 5.03 -0.32
N ILE A 25 -5.53 4.80 -1.54
CA ILE A 25 -6.26 4.17 -2.65
C ILE A 25 -6.52 2.69 -2.32
N LYS A 26 -5.45 1.96 -1.97
CA LYS A 26 -5.53 0.60 -1.45
C LYS A 26 -5.72 0.66 0.06
N ARG A 27 -6.90 0.34 0.56
CA ARG A 27 -7.22 0.41 2.01
C ARG A 27 -6.91 -0.86 2.80
N ILE A 28 -6.78 -2.01 2.13
CA ILE A 28 -6.67 -3.31 2.79
C ILE A 28 -5.38 -4.03 2.35
N GLU A 29 -4.62 -4.50 3.34
CA GLU A 29 -3.45 -5.36 3.15
C GLU A 29 -3.70 -6.77 3.69
N GLY A 30 -3.54 -7.78 2.83
CA GLY A 30 -3.73 -9.18 3.17
C GLY A 30 -2.39 -9.93 3.15
N ARG A 31 -2.10 -10.69 4.22
CA ARG A 31 -0.97 -11.62 4.32
C ARG A 31 -1.47 -13.01 4.64
N SER A 32 -0.75 -14.04 4.19
CA SER A 32 -1.05 -15.44 4.52
C SER A 32 -0.72 -15.82 5.97
N TRP A 33 -0.06 -14.93 6.72
CA TRP A 33 0.25 -15.12 8.14
C TRP A 33 -0.30 -13.96 8.98
N PRO A 34 -0.69 -14.22 10.24
CA PRO A 34 -1.13 -13.17 11.15
C PRO A 34 0.01 -12.21 11.47
N ALA A 35 -0.24 -10.93 11.31
CA ALA A 35 0.65 -9.85 11.75
C ALA A 35 -0.01 -9.11 12.93
N PRO A 36 0.40 -9.38 14.19
CA PRO A 36 -0.24 -8.82 15.40
C PRO A 36 0.08 -7.33 15.64
N VAL A 37 0.56 -6.64 14.62
CA VAL A 37 0.83 -5.19 14.63
C VAL A 37 -0.49 -4.45 14.43
N ARG A 38 -0.77 -3.49 15.31
CA ARG A 38 -1.87 -2.54 15.24
C ARG A 38 -1.34 -1.12 15.45
N GLY A 39 -2.07 -0.12 14.98
CA GLY A 39 -1.67 1.28 15.01
C GLY A 39 -0.75 1.64 13.86
N ARG A 40 0.09 2.66 14.07
CA ARG A 40 0.96 3.21 13.03
C ARG A 40 2.12 2.28 12.69
N LEU A 41 2.36 2.12 11.40
CA LEU A 41 3.52 1.45 10.84
C LEU A 41 4.02 2.21 9.61
N TRP A 42 5.31 2.12 9.35
CA TRP A 42 5.91 2.67 8.14
C TRP A 42 5.65 1.76 6.93
N ILE A 43 5.63 2.32 5.73
CA ILE A 43 5.64 1.57 4.47
C ILE A 43 7.00 1.75 3.79
N HIS A 44 7.63 0.63 3.47
CA HIS A 44 8.80 0.57 2.61
C HIS A 44 8.42 -0.03 1.25
N ALA A 45 8.74 0.68 0.18
CA ALA A 45 8.65 0.16 -1.18
C ALA A 45 9.79 -0.84 -1.42
N ALA A 46 9.45 -2.11 -1.61
CA ALA A 46 10.39 -3.18 -1.90
C ALA A 46 11.17 -2.91 -3.21
N SER A 47 12.26 -3.66 -3.42
CA SER A 47 13.20 -3.43 -4.51
C SER A 47 12.73 -3.85 -5.91
N LYS A 48 11.71 -4.72 -6.01
CA LYS A 48 11.19 -5.18 -7.30
C LYS A 48 10.61 -3.99 -8.06
N VAL A 49 11.20 -3.67 -9.21
CA VAL A 49 10.67 -2.68 -10.15
C VAL A 49 9.34 -3.21 -10.70
N PRO A 50 8.25 -2.44 -10.59
CA PRO A 50 6.97 -2.84 -11.17
C PRO A 50 7.04 -2.74 -12.69
N ASP A 51 6.43 -3.70 -13.38
CA ASP A 51 6.20 -3.57 -14.82
C ASP A 51 5.05 -2.59 -15.09
N GLU A 52 5.15 -1.88 -16.22
CA GLU A 52 4.18 -0.86 -16.62
C GLU A 52 2.76 -1.44 -16.78
N ALA A 53 2.65 -2.68 -17.26
CA ALA A 53 1.38 -3.36 -17.41
C ALA A 53 0.69 -3.58 -16.05
N THR A 54 1.44 -4.00 -15.04
CA THR A 54 0.93 -4.15 -13.66
C THR A 54 0.52 -2.82 -13.06
N ILE A 55 1.27 -1.73 -13.29
CA ILE A 55 0.86 -0.39 -12.85
C ILE A 55 -0.51 -0.04 -13.45
N LYS A 56 -0.62 -0.07 -14.79
CA LYS A 56 -1.86 0.28 -15.49
C LYS A 56 -3.04 -0.61 -15.09
N ALA A 57 -2.81 -1.92 -14.93
CA ALA A 57 -3.84 -2.85 -14.51
C ALA A 57 -4.35 -2.53 -13.10
N MET A 58 -3.47 -2.18 -12.16
CA MET A 58 -3.88 -1.83 -10.80
C MET A 58 -4.54 -0.45 -10.75
N GLU A 59 -4.08 0.54 -11.50
CA GLU A 59 -4.74 1.85 -11.59
C GLU A 59 -6.15 1.71 -12.18
N ALA A 60 -6.31 0.98 -13.28
CA ALA A 60 -7.62 0.70 -13.87
C ALA A 60 -8.55 -0.04 -12.90
N PHE A 61 -8.03 -1.07 -12.21
CA PHE A 61 -8.80 -1.83 -11.21
C PHE A 61 -9.34 -0.93 -10.08
N TYR A 62 -8.49 -0.08 -9.48
CA TYR A 62 -8.96 0.82 -8.43
C TYR A 62 -9.86 1.92 -8.98
N GLN A 63 -9.57 2.47 -10.17
CA GLN A 63 -10.43 3.45 -10.81
C GLN A 63 -11.85 2.90 -11.00
N GLU A 64 -11.99 1.66 -11.47
CA GLU A 64 -13.29 1.00 -11.63
C GLU A 64 -14.03 0.88 -10.29
N ILE A 65 -13.36 0.36 -9.26
CA ILE A 65 -13.97 0.20 -7.92
C ILE A 65 -14.50 1.53 -7.38
N TYR A 66 -13.69 2.58 -7.41
CA TYR A 66 -14.10 3.88 -6.87
C TYR A 66 -15.14 4.57 -7.77
N THR A 67 -15.12 4.32 -9.08
CA THR A 67 -16.16 4.81 -10.00
C THR A 67 -17.53 4.19 -9.64
N LEU A 68 -17.56 2.91 -9.26
CA LEU A 68 -18.79 2.26 -8.77
C LEU A 68 -19.31 2.91 -7.47
N ASP A 69 -18.41 3.47 -6.66
CA ASP A 69 -18.73 4.24 -5.46
C ASP A 69 -19.03 5.74 -5.77
N GLY A 70 -19.08 6.13 -7.05
CA GLY A 70 -19.37 7.50 -7.49
C GLY A 70 -18.18 8.47 -7.40
N ILE A 71 -16.97 7.97 -7.15
CA ILE A 71 -15.73 8.76 -7.07
C ILE A 71 -14.96 8.61 -8.38
N THR A 72 -14.80 9.70 -9.13
CA THR A 72 -14.21 9.67 -10.48
C THR A 72 -12.88 10.41 -10.60
N ASP A 73 -12.49 11.20 -9.60
CA ASP A 73 -11.35 12.13 -9.61
C ASP A 73 -10.13 11.62 -8.81
N ILE A 74 -9.94 10.31 -8.75
CA ILE A 74 -8.81 9.69 -8.06
C ILE A 74 -7.49 10.13 -8.70
N GLN A 75 -6.56 10.57 -7.86
CA GLN A 75 -5.22 10.97 -8.29
C GLN A 75 -4.23 9.84 -8.02
N PHE A 76 -3.77 9.18 -9.08
CA PHE A 76 -2.73 8.16 -8.99
C PHE A 76 -1.32 8.78 -8.91
N PRO A 77 -0.37 8.10 -8.25
CA PRO A 77 1.04 8.53 -8.24
C PRO A 77 1.64 8.55 -9.65
N GLN A 78 2.38 9.62 -9.98
CA GLN A 78 3.07 9.74 -11.27
C GLN A 78 4.31 8.84 -11.38
N HIS A 79 4.90 8.47 -10.24
CA HIS A 79 6.13 7.69 -10.16
C HIS A 79 6.02 6.61 -9.08
N TYR A 80 6.59 5.44 -9.35
CA TYR A 80 6.60 4.30 -8.43
C TYR A 80 8.01 3.91 -8.02
N PRO A 81 8.69 4.72 -7.18
CA PRO A 81 10.01 4.41 -6.69
C PRO A 81 10.07 3.12 -5.87
N VAL A 82 11.25 2.48 -5.93
CA VAL A 82 11.58 1.27 -5.18
C VAL A 82 12.70 1.54 -4.17
N SER A 83 12.89 0.60 -3.24
CA SER A 83 13.97 0.59 -2.24
C SER A 83 14.03 1.85 -1.36
N ARG A 84 12.87 2.32 -0.89
CA ARG A 84 12.80 3.48 0.01
C ARG A 84 11.60 3.44 0.94
N LEU A 85 11.75 4.10 2.09
CA LEU A 85 10.65 4.43 2.97
C LEU A 85 9.77 5.47 2.27
N ILE A 86 8.47 5.23 2.18
CA ILE A 86 7.57 6.08 1.39
C ILE A 86 6.51 6.78 2.23
N ASP A 87 5.96 6.13 3.26
CA ASP A 87 4.83 6.69 3.99
C ASP A 87 4.58 6.00 5.34
N ILE A 88 3.55 6.43 6.06
CA ILE A 88 3.00 5.83 7.27
C ILE A 88 1.57 5.36 6.98
N PHE A 89 1.26 4.14 7.42
CA PHE A 89 -0.08 3.56 7.38
C PHE A 89 -0.57 3.24 8.79
N THR A 90 -1.86 3.45 9.06
CA THR A 90 -2.47 3.05 10.33
C THR A 90 -3.30 1.81 10.11
N LYS A 91 -2.94 0.72 10.81
CA LYS A 91 -3.69 -0.53 10.80
C LYS A 91 -4.59 -0.59 12.04
N ASP A 92 -5.88 -0.44 11.82
CA ASP A 92 -6.92 -0.68 12.83
C ASP A 92 -6.93 -2.13 13.30
#